data_AF-A0A8C5LU97-F1
#
_entry.id   AF-A0A8C5LU97-F1
#
_cell.length_a   1.000
_cell.length_b   1.000
_cell.length_c   1.000
_cell.angle_alpha   90.00
_cell.angle_beta   90.00
_cell.angle_gamma   90.00
#
_symmetry.space_group_name_H-M   'P 1'
#
loop_
_entity.id
_entity.type
_entity.pdbx_description
1 polymer ?
#
loop_
_entity_poly.entity_id
_entity_poly.type
_entity_poly.pdbx_seq_one_letter_code
_entity_poly.pdbx_strand_id
1 'polypeptide(L)'
;MMAKTLKIWSLNVKGLNSPGKRRLLFREMRRQQVDIACLQETRIPRSASFRLSDRRYSQVYSSCASTKTRGVNILVRNSCPFTLDTVVAGGEGRYLVVNGWLAHKKYSVVSVYAPNVPDVSFWSDLQMFISSHASGALIVAGDFNAVLFPTLDRSDASQQAVPRELRTQDKQFHRFVRALDLVDVWRSHHPTTRDYTFYSPPHASYSRIDYLLAAPSSLPELGSPAIGSITWSDHADVSMYLRLPGRRTPGQWRLDPTLLDAEGVSQTVRQELEGYFQVNGTDEVPASVVWAAHKAVIRGVLISQASYRKRRKGEMFAQLQASLRKLEFRHKAEPGPV
;
A
#
# COMPACT_ATOMS: atom_id res chain seq x y z
N MET A 1 0.82 22.99 14.21
CA MET A 1 1.64 22.27 13.21
C MET A 1 0.94 20.97 12.86
N MET A 2 0.59 20.71 11.59
CA MET A 2 -0.03 19.43 11.22
C MET A 2 1.05 18.35 11.06
N ALA A 3 0.93 17.27 11.83
CA ALA A 3 1.80 16.11 11.76
C ALA A 3 1.81 15.50 10.36
N LYS A 4 2.99 15.07 9.88
CA LYS A 4 3.11 14.36 8.60
C LYS A 4 2.71 12.90 8.84
N THR A 5 1.68 12.43 8.16
CA THR A 5 1.28 11.02 8.19
C THR A 5 1.85 10.28 6.98
N LEU A 6 2.48 9.12 7.21
CA LEU A 6 2.92 8.21 6.16
C LEU A 6 2.00 7.00 6.10
N LYS A 7 1.62 6.58 4.90
CA LYS A 7 0.82 5.36 4.73
C LYS A 7 1.72 4.14 4.52
N ILE A 8 1.60 3.16 5.41
CA ILE A 8 2.18 1.82 5.28
C ILE A 8 1.10 0.89 4.75
N TRP A 9 1.46 0.06 3.79
CA TRP A 9 0.52 -0.72 3.00
C TRP A 9 1.12 -2.09 2.70
N SER A 10 0.32 -3.14 2.80
CA SER A 10 0.72 -4.49 2.42
C SER A 10 -0.30 -5.13 1.48
N LEU A 11 0.21 -5.86 0.49
CA LEU A 11 -0.63 -6.63 -0.44
C LEU A 11 0.14 -7.83 -0.98
N ASN A 12 -0.46 -9.02 -0.84
CA ASN A 12 -0.10 -10.16 -1.69
C ASN A 12 -0.62 -9.89 -3.11
N VAL A 13 0.31 -9.74 -4.05
CA VAL A 13 0.00 -9.32 -5.43
C VAL A 13 -0.22 -10.49 -6.38
N LYS A 14 -0.05 -11.75 -5.96
CA LYS A 14 -0.20 -12.94 -6.81
C LYS A 14 0.50 -12.82 -8.18
N GLY A 15 1.79 -12.50 -8.16
CA GLY A 15 2.65 -12.38 -9.33
C GLY A 15 2.57 -11.05 -10.08
N LEU A 16 3.73 -10.50 -10.45
CA LEU A 16 3.87 -9.23 -11.18
C LEU A 16 4.62 -9.36 -12.51
N ASN A 17 4.64 -10.56 -13.10
CA ASN A 17 5.29 -10.80 -14.39
C ASN A 17 4.61 -10.05 -15.55
N SER A 18 3.29 -9.82 -15.48
CA SER A 18 2.56 -9.05 -16.49
C SER A 18 2.80 -7.53 -16.35
N PRO A 19 3.19 -6.82 -17.44
CA PRO A 19 3.26 -5.36 -17.44
C PRO A 19 1.94 -4.67 -17.07
N GLY A 20 0.80 -5.24 -17.48
CA GLY A 20 -0.51 -4.71 -17.14
C GLY A 20 -0.76 -4.70 -15.64
N LYS A 21 -0.42 -5.81 -14.97
CA LYS A 21 -0.58 -5.95 -13.51
C LYS A 21 0.36 -5.01 -12.74
N ARG A 22 1.59 -4.80 -13.22
CA ARG A 22 2.49 -3.76 -12.66
C ARG A 22 1.92 -2.35 -12.79
N ARG A 23 1.29 -2.01 -13.92
CA ARG A 23 0.60 -0.72 -14.08
C ARG A 23 -0.56 -0.55 -13.09
N LEU A 24 -1.32 -1.62 -12.84
CA LEU A 24 -2.39 -1.62 -11.83
C LEU A 24 -1.83 -1.37 -10.43
N LEU A 25 -0.77 -2.08 -10.04
CA LEU A 25 -0.09 -1.88 -8.75
C LEU A 25 0.32 -0.42 -8.54
N PHE A 26 1.09 0.17 -9.47
CA PHE A 26 1.55 1.55 -9.28
C PHE A 26 0.42 2.57 -9.37
N ARG A 27 -0.62 2.31 -10.17
CA ARG A 27 -1.82 3.15 -10.19
C ARG A 27 -2.52 3.14 -8.84
N GLU A 28 -2.66 1.96 -8.25
CA GLU A 28 -3.30 1.77 -6.95
C GLU A 28 -2.48 2.42 -5.83
N MET A 29 -1.17 2.18 -5.77
CA MET A 29 -0.26 2.81 -4.81
C MET A 29 -0.29 4.34 -4.89
N ARG A 30 -0.36 4.92 -6.11
CA ARG A 30 -0.49 6.37 -6.30
C ARG A 30 -1.84 6.90 -5.83
N ARG A 31 -2.93 6.18 -6.13
CA ARG A 31 -4.30 6.55 -5.74
C ARG A 31 -4.47 6.53 -4.23
N GLN A 32 -4.01 5.46 -3.59
CA GLN A 32 -4.05 5.26 -2.14
C GLN A 32 -3.06 6.11 -1.36
N GLN A 33 -2.19 6.84 -2.08
CA GLN A 33 -1.11 7.61 -1.50
C GLN A 33 -0.17 6.80 -0.59
N VAL A 34 0.18 5.58 -0.98
CA VAL A 34 1.11 4.71 -0.25
C VAL A 34 2.53 5.31 -0.17
N ASP A 35 3.12 5.36 1.03
CA ASP A 35 4.50 5.83 1.21
C ASP A 35 5.49 4.66 1.37
N ILE A 36 5.08 3.59 2.03
CA ILE A 36 5.85 2.34 2.16
C ILE A 36 4.93 1.16 1.82
N ALA A 37 5.30 0.37 0.82
CA ALA A 37 4.53 -0.80 0.35
C ALA A 37 5.30 -2.09 0.60
N CYS A 38 4.69 -3.05 1.30
CA CYS A 38 5.16 -4.42 1.45
C CYS A 38 4.40 -5.31 0.46
N LEU A 39 5.11 -5.92 -0.48
CA LEU A 39 4.52 -6.76 -1.52
C LEU A 39 4.93 -8.21 -1.30
N GLN A 40 3.98 -9.13 -1.41
CA GLN A 40 4.20 -10.57 -1.32
C GLN A 40 3.84 -11.26 -2.64
N GLU A 41 4.45 -12.41 -2.91
CA GLU A 41 4.32 -13.14 -4.18
C GLU A 41 4.58 -12.29 -5.43
N THR A 42 5.59 -11.44 -5.45
CA THR A 42 5.89 -10.66 -6.67
C THR A 42 6.32 -11.57 -7.83
N ARG A 43 6.92 -12.73 -7.52
CA ARG A 43 7.39 -13.75 -8.47
C ARG A 43 8.31 -13.17 -9.55
N ILE A 44 9.07 -12.13 -9.19
CA ILE A 44 10.06 -11.49 -10.05
C ILE A 44 11.45 -11.96 -9.61
N PRO A 45 12.26 -12.51 -10.52
CA PRO A 45 13.62 -12.95 -10.20
C PRO A 45 14.52 -11.74 -9.92
N ARG A 46 15.60 -11.97 -9.17
CA ARG A 46 16.56 -10.92 -8.79
C ARG A 46 17.09 -10.13 -9.99
N SER A 47 17.34 -10.80 -11.12
CA SER A 47 17.79 -10.17 -12.38
C SER A 47 16.79 -9.20 -13.00
N ALA A 48 15.52 -9.27 -12.62
CA ALA A 48 14.44 -8.46 -13.16
C ALA A 48 13.81 -7.52 -12.11
N SER A 49 14.46 -7.33 -10.96
CA SER A 49 13.99 -6.47 -9.86
C SER A 49 13.77 -5.02 -10.30
N PHE A 50 14.54 -4.53 -11.29
CA PHE A 50 14.38 -3.20 -11.89
C PHE A 50 12.97 -2.93 -12.44
N ARG A 51 12.20 -3.99 -12.77
CA ARG A 51 10.81 -3.88 -13.25
C ARG A 51 9.83 -3.43 -12.17
N LEU A 52 10.23 -3.49 -10.90
CA LEU A 52 9.47 -3.02 -9.74
C LEU A 52 9.77 -1.56 -9.39
N SER A 53 10.57 -0.87 -10.20
CA SER A 53 10.81 0.57 -10.08
C SER A 53 9.80 1.37 -10.90
N ASP A 54 9.32 2.49 -10.34
CA ASP A 54 8.48 3.49 -11.02
C ASP A 54 9.04 4.89 -10.71
N ARG A 55 8.70 5.89 -11.53
CA ARG A 55 9.14 7.29 -11.35
C ARG A 55 8.93 7.84 -9.92
N ARG A 56 7.92 7.34 -9.19
CA ARG A 56 7.65 7.76 -7.80
C ARG A 56 8.13 6.78 -6.73
N TYR A 57 8.51 5.57 -7.13
CA TYR A 57 8.94 4.47 -6.28
C TYR A 57 10.20 3.85 -6.88
N SER A 58 11.32 4.57 -6.82
CA SER A 58 12.60 4.06 -7.31
C SER A 58 13.39 3.33 -6.22
N GLN A 59 13.02 3.51 -4.96
CA GLN A 59 13.58 2.79 -3.82
C GLN A 59 12.88 1.43 -3.69
N VAL A 60 13.53 0.38 -4.17
CA VAL A 60 12.99 -0.99 -4.20
C VAL A 60 13.96 -1.93 -3.49
N TYR A 61 13.48 -2.59 -2.45
CA TYR A 61 14.21 -3.61 -1.71
C TYR A 61 13.56 -4.96 -1.95
N SER A 62 14.36 -6.02 -2.09
CA SER A 62 13.88 -7.31 -2.58
C SER A 62 14.52 -8.47 -1.84
N SER A 63 13.71 -9.45 -1.48
CA SER A 63 14.14 -10.83 -1.21
C SER A 63 13.51 -11.71 -2.28
N CYS A 64 14.34 -12.32 -3.12
CA CYS A 64 13.91 -13.12 -4.27
C CYS A 64 14.40 -14.56 -4.11
N ALA A 65 13.54 -15.53 -4.42
CA ALA A 65 13.99 -16.91 -4.62
C ALA A 65 14.83 -17.03 -5.89
N SER A 66 15.63 -18.08 -5.96
CA SER A 66 16.33 -18.50 -7.19
C SER A 66 15.36 -18.85 -8.32
N THR A 67 14.17 -19.37 -7.98
CA THR A 67 13.09 -19.71 -8.90
C THR A 67 11.99 -18.64 -8.91
N LYS A 68 11.19 -18.54 -9.99
CA LYS A 68 10.09 -17.57 -10.15
C LYS A 68 8.84 -17.89 -9.30
N THR A 69 9.03 -18.52 -8.15
CA THR A 69 7.92 -19.03 -7.31
C THR A 69 7.60 -18.08 -6.15
N ARG A 70 8.59 -17.35 -5.65
CA ARG A 70 8.48 -16.51 -4.45
C ARG A 70 9.14 -15.15 -4.67
N GLY A 71 8.81 -14.20 -3.82
CA GLY A 71 9.42 -12.89 -3.84
C GLY A 71 8.66 -11.93 -2.94
N VAL A 72 9.38 -11.32 -2.00
CA VAL A 72 8.87 -10.24 -1.18
C VAL A 72 9.65 -8.97 -1.44
N ASN A 73 8.95 -7.85 -1.48
CA ASN A 73 9.54 -6.56 -1.79
C ASN A 73 9.03 -5.48 -0.84
N ILE A 74 9.89 -4.51 -0.56
CA ILE A 74 9.51 -3.26 0.12
C ILE A 74 9.83 -2.12 -0.82
N LEU A 75 8.81 -1.33 -1.17
CA LEU A 75 8.93 -0.15 -2.02
C LEU A 75 8.71 1.10 -1.18
N VAL A 76 9.62 2.06 -1.29
CA VAL A 76 9.52 3.34 -0.59
C VAL A 76 9.32 4.45 -1.61
N ARG A 77 8.33 5.31 -1.36
CA ARG A 77 8.07 6.48 -2.20
C ARG A 77 9.25 7.44 -2.14
N ASN A 78 9.63 8.02 -3.27
CA ASN A 78 10.73 8.97 -3.36
C ASN A 78 10.58 10.22 -2.50
N SER A 79 9.34 10.65 -2.20
CA SER A 79 9.05 11.78 -1.30
C SER A 79 8.90 11.40 0.18
N CYS A 80 8.99 10.11 0.50
CA CYS A 80 9.05 9.63 1.88
C CYS A 80 10.41 10.04 2.45
N PRO A 81 10.48 10.67 3.64
CA PRO A 81 11.73 11.10 4.25
C PRO A 81 12.40 9.92 4.95
N PHE A 82 12.58 8.82 4.20
CA PHE A 82 13.15 7.58 4.66
C PHE A 82 14.62 7.54 4.26
N THR A 83 15.49 7.40 5.25
CA THR A 83 16.92 7.19 5.02
C THR A 83 17.24 5.74 5.31
N LEU A 84 17.67 5.01 4.28
CA LEU A 84 18.05 3.61 4.40
C LEU A 84 19.25 3.44 5.34
N ASP A 85 19.19 2.42 6.20
CA ASP A 85 20.31 1.96 7.02
C ASP A 85 20.82 0.61 6.50
N THR A 86 20.01 -0.45 6.62
CA THR A 86 20.38 -1.80 6.17
C THR A 86 19.23 -2.52 5.49
N VAL A 87 19.56 -3.45 4.58
CA VAL A 87 18.61 -4.35 3.94
C VAL A 87 19.09 -5.78 4.14
N VAL A 88 18.25 -6.62 4.73
CA VAL A 88 18.58 -8.04 4.95
C VAL A 88 17.46 -8.91 4.39
N ALA A 89 17.80 -9.74 3.41
CA ALA A 89 16.89 -10.69 2.79
C ALA A 89 17.08 -12.08 3.40
N GLY A 90 15.99 -12.84 3.58
CA GLY A 90 16.06 -14.20 4.09
C GLY A 90 14.93 -15.11 3.61
N GLY A 91 15.01 -16.38 4.01
CA GLY A 91 13.97 -17.38 3.78
C GLY A 91 13.70 -17.68 2.31
N GLU A 92 14.71 -17.62 1.45
CA GLU A 92 14.59 -17.82 0.00
C GLU A 92 13.45 -16.99 -0.64
N GLY A 93 13.43 -15.68 -0.38
CA GLY A 93 12.40 -14.80 -0.94
C GLY A 93 11.09 -14.76 -0.17
N ARG A 94 11.07 -15.25 1.08
CA ARG A 94 9.90 -15.22 1.97
C ARG A 94 9.87 -14.04 2.93
N TYR A 95 11.02 -13.50 3.33
CA TYR A 95 11.03 -12.34 4.20
C TYR A 95 12.19 -11.39 3.92
N LEU A 96 11.96 -10.13 4.26
CA LEU A 96 12.85 -9.00 4.01
C LEU A 96 12.74 -8.01 5.16
N VAL A 97 13.86 -7.69 5.79
CA VAL A 97 13.97 -6.60 6.78
C VAL A 97 14.63 -5.40 6.09
N VAL A 98 13.97 -4.24 6.17
CA VAL A 98 14.53 -2.95 5.75
C VAL A 98 14.56 -2.05 6.98
N ASN A 99 15.77 -1.70 7.41
CA ASN A 99 16.01 -0.76 8.48
C ASN A 99 16.26 0.63 7.90
N GLY A 100 15.77 1.65 8.59
CA GLY A 100 16.07 3.02 8.23
C GLY A 100 15.50 4.02 9.22
N TRP A 101 15.68 5.29 8.88
CA TRP A 101 15.34 6.41 9.73
C TRP A 101 14.16 7.18 9.14
N LEU A 102 13.19 7.50 9.99
CA LEU A 102 12.06 8.38 9.70
C LEU A 102 11.97 9.43 10.80
N ALA A 103 12.15 10.71 10.43
CA ALA A 103 12.09 11.84 11.38
C ALA A 103 12.90 11.59 12.67
N HIS A 104 14.16 11.16 12.51
CA HIS A 104 15.13 10.87 13.59
C HIS A 104 14.81 9.66 14.48
N LYS A 105 13.74 8.91 14.21
CA LYS A 105 13.46 7.63 14.86
C LYS A 105 13.80 6.49 13.90
N LYS A 106 14.44 5.45 14.43
CA LYS A 106 14.81 4.26 13.67
C LYS A 106 13.62 3.29 13.60
N TYR A 107 13.38 2.74 12.41
CA TYR A 107 12.33 1.77 12.14
C TYR A 107 12.87 0.56 11.38
N SER A 108 12.29 -0.59 11.69
CA SER A 108 12.42 -1.83 10.92
C SER A 108 11.09 -2.16 10.30
N VAL A 109 11.04 -2.13 8.96
CA VAL A 109 9.89 -2.62 8.21
C VAL A 109 10.21 -3.99 7.67
N VAL A 110 9.38 -4.97 8.01
CA VAL A 110 9.54 -6.36 7.62
C VAL A 110 8.39 -6.76 6.71
N SER A 111 8.70 -7.30 5.54
CA SER A 111 7.71 -7.91 4.65
C SER A 111 7.83 -9.44 4.74
N VAL A 112 6.73 -10.14 4.99
CA VAL A 112 6.68 -11.60 5.21
C VAL A 112 5.70 -12.27 4.25
N TYR A 113 6.10 -13.42 3.72
CA TYR A 113 5.27 -14.36 2.98
C TYR A 113 5.46 -15.77 3.55
N ALA A 114 4.57 -16.16 4.45
CA ALA A 114 4.59 -17.46 5.08
C ALA A 114 4.19 -18.56 4.09
N PRO A 115 4.66 -19.81 4.27
CA PRO A 115 4.28 -20.91 3.41
C PRO A 115 2.80 -21.32 3.58
N ASN A 116 2.18 -21.75 2.48
CA ASN A 116 0.81 -22.28 2.47
C ASN A 116 0.72 -23.68 3.10
N VAL A 117 1.83 -24.42 3.06
CA VAL A 117 1.99 -25.72 3.73
C VAL A 117 2.75 -25.47 5.02
N PRO A 118 2.29 -25.97 6.18
CA PRO A 118 2.99 -25.74 7.43
C PRO A 118 4.44 -26.20 7.35
N ASP A 119 5.32 -25.30 7.74
CA ASP A 119 6.75 -25.53 7.88
C ASP A 119 7.11 -25.27 9.34
N VAL A 120 7.61 -26.32 10.01
CA VAL A 120 7.86 -26.29 11.45
C VAL A 120 9.00 -25.34 11.80
N SER A 121 10.01 -25.18 10.93
CA SER A 121 11.16 -24.31 11.22
C SER A 121 10.91 -22.85 10.83
N PHE A 122 10.00 -22.59 9.86
CA PHE A 122 9.78 -21.25 9.31
C PHE A 122 9.58 -20.17 10.38
N TRP A 123 8.74 -20.43 11.39
CA TRP A 123 8.41 -19.44 12.41
C TRP A 123 9.57 -19.17 13.37
N SER A 124 10.33 -20.20 13.76
CA SER A 124 11.54 -20.03 14.58
C SER A 124 12.64 -19.32 13.81
N ASP A 125 12.81 -19.66 12.53
CA ASP A 125 13.81 -19.05 11.65
C ASP A 125 13.48 -17.58 11.40
N LEU A 126 12.20 -17.26 11.16
CA LEU A 126 11.72 -15.89 11.02
C LEU A 126 11.89 -15.09 12.32
N GLN A 127 11.55 -15.68 13.47
CA GLN A 127 11.71 -15.03 14.77
C GLN A 127 13.19 -14.68 15.02
N MET A 128 14.09 -15.65 14.83
CA MET A 128 15.53 -15.44 14.98
C MET A 128 16.06 -14.40 13.99
N PHE A 129 15.62 -14.49 12.73
CA PHE A 129 16.00 -13.54 11.70
C PHE A 129 15.58 -12.10 12.03
N ILE A 130 14.34 -11.89 12.47
CA ILE A 130 13.88 -10.56 12.88
C ILE A 130 14.65 -10.08 14.11
N SER A 131 14.85 -10.95 15.11
CA SER A 131 15.55 -10.57 16.35
C SER A 131 17.00 -10.15 16.10
N SER A 132 17.69 -10.79 15.16
CA SER A 132 19.10 -10.50 14.84
C SER A 132 19.29 -9.29 13.94
N HIS A 133 18.28 -8.91 13.15
CA HIS A 133 18.45 -7.88 12.10
C HIS A 133 17.56 -6.65 12.29
N ALA A 134 16.46 -6.73 13.02
CA ALA A 134 15.62 -5.57 13.30
C ALA A 134 16.33 -4.63 14.28
N SER A 135 16.16 -3.33 14.07
CA SER A 135 16.75 -2.26 14.85
C SER A 135 15.81 -1.05 14.87
N GLY A 136 15.31 -0.71 16.06
CA GLY A 136 14.34 0.37 16.26
C GLY A 136 12.90 -0.13 16.35
N ALA A 137 11.94 0.75 16.04
CA ALA A 137 10.51 0.41 16.09
C ALA A 137 10.15 -0.60 15.00
N LEU A 138 9.62 -1.76 15.42
CA LEU A 138 9.34 -2.89 14.54
C LEU A 138 7.93 -2.82 13.97
N ILE A 139 7.84 -2.95 12.64
CA ILE A 139 6.60 -3.09 11.87
C ILE A 139 6.75 -4.32 10.98
N VAL A 140 5.88 -5.32 11.18
CA VAL A 140 5.88 -6.56 10.39
C VAL A 140 4.59 -6.61 9.59
N ALA A 141 4.71 -6.77 8.28
CA ALA A 141 3.61 -6.72 7.34
C ALA A 141 3.67 -7.92 6.39
N GLY A 142 2.51 -8.43 5.99
CA GLY A 142 2.45 -9.38 4.90
C GLY A 142 1.38 -10.43 5.03
N ASP A 143 1.57 -11.50 4.25
CA ASP A 143 0.70 -12.66 4.17
C ASP A 143 1.29 -13.78 5.02
N PHE A 144 0.57 -14.13 6.08
CA PHE A 144 1.00 -15.11 7.06
C PHE A 144 0.39 -16.49 6.82
N ASN A 145 -0.53 -16.63 5.84
CA ASN A 145 -1.25 -17.88 5.56
C ASN A 145 -1.83 -18.56 6.82
N ALA A 146 -2.12 -17.76 7.86
CA ALA A 146 -2.47 -18.20 9.20
C ALA A 146 -3.39 -17.16 9.85
N VAL A 147 -4.23 -17.59 10.79
CA VAL A 147 -5.15 -16.67 11.49
C VAL A 147 -4.78 -16.52 12.97
N LEU A 148 -4.98 -15.33 13.55
CA LEU A 148 -4.76 -15.10 14.99
C LEU A 148 -5.97 -15.49 15.84
N PHE A 149 -7.18 -15.13 15.38
CA PHE A 149 -8.42 -15.37 16.10
C PHE A 149 -9.39 -16.16 15.22
N PRO A 150 -9.33 -17.51 15.19
CA PRO A 150 -10.11 -18.33 14.26
C PRO A 150 -11.61 -18.02 14.21
N THR A 151 -12.23 -17.66 15.34
CA THR A 151 -13.66 -17.32 15.41
C THR A 151 -14.02 -16.00 14.72
N LEU A 152 -13.08 -15.06 14.66
CA LEU A 152 -13.27 -13.74 14.05
C LEU A 152 -12.64 -13.62 12.66
N ASP A 153 -11.58 -14.38 12.42
CA ASP A 153 -10.72 -14.30 11.23
C ASP A 153 -11.05 -15.36 10.18
N ARG A 154 -12.02 -16.25 10.45
CA ARG A 154 -12.60 -17.19 9.49
C ARG A 154 -14.11 -17.00 9.40
N SER A 155 -14.65 -17.04 8.19
CA SER A 155 -16.10 -17.18 7.96
C SER A 155 -16.63 -18.48 8.58
N ASP A 156 -17.93 -18.54 8.86
CA ASP A 156 -18.52 -19.70 9.53
C ASP A 156 -18.36 -21.00 8.71
N ALA A 157 -18.43 -20.89 7.37
CA ALA A 157 -18.14 -21.98 6.44
C ALA A 157 -16.73 -22.58 6.60
N SER A 158 -15.72 -21.75 6.92
CA SER A 158 -14.34 -22.22 7.12
C SER A 158 -14.05 -22.72 8.53
N GLN A 159 -14.99 -22.62 9.48
CA GLN A 159 -14.79 -23.11 10.86
C GLN A 159 -15.16 -24.59 11.03
N GLN A 160 -16.08 -25.12 10.22
CA GLN A 160 -16.68 -26.45 10.45
C GLN A 160 -15.71 -27.63 10.19
N ALA A 161 -14.67 -27.45 9.37
CA ALA A 161 -13.71 -28.50 9.05
C ALA A 161 -12.31 -27.97 8.72
N VAL A 162 -11.68 -27.22 9.64
CA VAL A 162 -10.29 -26.77 9.46
C VAL A 162 -9.35 -27.99 9.51
N PRO A 163 -8.46 -28.21 8.53
CA PRO A 163 -7.41 -29.22 8.60
C PRO A 163 -6.49 -29.06 9.84
N ARG A 164 -5.91 -30.16 10.32
CA ARG A 164 -5.01 -30.13 11.51
C ARG A 164 -3.76 -29.30 11.26
N GLU A 165 -3.30 -29.34 10.02
CA GLU A 165 -2.15 -28.63 9.46
C GLU A 165 -2.32 -27.11 9.65
N LEU A 166 -3.46 -26.58 9.20
CA LEU A 166 -3.78 -25.15 9.34
C LEU A 166 -3.91 -24.73 10.81
N ARG A 167 -4.54 -25.56 11.66
CA ARG A 167 -4.61 -25.27 13.11
C ARG A 167 -3.22 -25.22 13.76
N THR A 168 -2.29 -26.04 13.27
CA THR A 168 -0.91 -26.04 13.78
C THR A 168 -0.19 -24.77 13.36
N GLN A 169 -0.37 -24.35 12.12
CA GLN A 169 0.16 -23.09 11.59
C GLN A 169 -0.41 -21.87 12.33
N ASP A 170 -1.72 -21.83 12.63
CA ASP A 170 -2.35 -20.78 13.43
C ASP A 170 -1.70 -20.65 14.82
N LYS A 171 -1.47 -21.79 15.49
CA LYS A 171 -0.82 -21.82 16.82
C LYS A 171 0.63 -21.32 16.76
N GLN A 172 1.38 -21.70 15.73
CA GLN A 172 2.76 -21.25 15.54
C GLN A 172 2.81 -19.75 15.26
N PHE A 173 1.90 -19.25 14.41
CA PHE A 173 1.78 -17.82 14.14
C PHE A 173 1.48 -17.02 15.41
N HIS A 174 0.51 -17.47 16.20
CA HIS A 174 0.19 -16.83 17.48
C HIS A 174 1.39 -16.86 18.46
N ARG A 175 2.17 -17.95 18.50
CA ARG A 175 3.42 -18.01 19.28
C ARG A 175 4.46 -17.02 18.78
N PHE A 176 4.63 -16.89 17.47
CA PHE A 176 5.53 -15.92 16.84
C PHE A 176 5.16 -14.48 17.22
N VAL A 177 3.87 -14.12 17.13
CA VAL A 177 3.38 -12.79 17.51
C VAL A 177 3.66 -12.49 18.97
N ARG A 178 3.41 -13.45 19.89
CA ARG A 178 3.75 -13.29 21.31
C ARG A 178 5.24 -13.19 21.57
N ALA A 179 6.06 -13.98 20.88
CA ALA A 179 7.50 -14.04 21.11
C ALA A 179 8.22 -12.73 20.75
N LEU A 180 7.67 -11.97 19.79
CA LEU A 180 8.19 -10.66 19.39
C LEU A 180 7.44 -9.49 20.03
N ASP A 181 6.54 -9.76 20.99
CA ASP A 181 5.65 -8.77 21.61
C ASP A 181 4.96 -7.88 20.57
N LEU A 182 4.33 -8.52 19.58
CA LEU A 182 3.64 -7.84 18.49
C LEU A 182 2.14 -7.80 18.75
N VAL A 183 1.50 -6.73 18.30
CA VAL A 183 0.06 -6.54 18.30
C VAL A 183 -0.47 -6.35 16.88
N ASP A 184 -1.63 -6.92 16.62
CA ASP A 184 -2.39 -6.69 15.41
C ASP A 184 -3.03 -5.31 15.45
N VAL A 185 -2.50 -4.41 14.62
CA VAL A 185 -2.92 -3.00 14.60
C VAL A 185 -4.37 -2.87 14.12
N TRP A 186 -4.84 -3.71 13.19
CA TRP A 186 -6.23 -3.62 12.75
C TRP A 186 -7.19 -4.09 13.84
N ARG A 187 -6.87 -5.20 14.49
CA ARG A 187 -7.70 -5.79 15.56
C ARG A 187 -7.76 -4.91 16.81
N SER A 188 -6.72 -4.14 17.14
CA SER A 188 -6.76 -3.21 18.28
C SER A 188 -7.80 -2.10 18.10
N HIS A 189 -8.08 -1.70 16.85
CA HIS A 189 -9.13 -0.73 16.51
C HIS A 189 -10.49 -1.38 16.23
N HIS A 190 -10.52 -2.68 15.94
CA HIS A 190 -11.71 -3.42 15.58
C HIS A 190 -11.81 -4.75 16.36
N PRO A 191 -11.96 -4.71 17.70
CA PRO A 191 -11.77 -5.90 18.54
C PRO A 191 -12.70 -7.07 18.19
N THR A 192 -13.95 -6.77 17.81
CA THR A 192 -14.98 -7.78 17.54
C THR A 192 -15.45 -7.81 16.08
N THR A 193 -15.03 -6.85 15.26
CA THR A 193 -15.47 -6.75 13.86
C THR A 193 -14.93 -7.92 13.04
N ARG A 194 -15.78 -8.57 12.25
CA ARG A 194 -15.35 -9.58 11.27
C ARG A 194 -15.13 -8.90 9.92
N ASP A 195 -13.92 -9.01 9.41
CA ASP A 195 -13.57 -8.62 8.04
C ASP A 195 -12.39 -9.48 7.58
N TYR A 196 -12.21 -9.62 6.27
CA TYR A 196 -11.36 -10.65 5.69
C TYR A 196 -10.50 -10.09 4.56
N THR A 197 -9.33 -10.70 4.37
CA THR A 197 -8.36 -10.28 3.36
C THR A 197 -8.26 -11.25 2.21
N PHE A 198 -8.72 -12.49 2.37
CA PHE A 198 -8.63 -13.51 1.34
C PHE A 198 -9.96 -14.25 1.19
N TYR A 199 -10.32 -14.53 -0.06
CA TYR A 199 -11.43 -15.42 -0.42
C TYR A 199 -10.87 -16.69 -1.06
N SER A 200 -11.32 -17.85 -0.59
CA SER A 200 -11.01 -19.15 -1.16
C SER A 200 -12.18 -19.68 -1.98
N PRO A 201 -12.14 -19.60 -3.32
CA PRO A 201 -13.22 -20.11 -4.17
C PRO A 201 -13.52 -21.61 -3.97
N PRO A 202 -12.52 -22.51 -3.85
CA PRO A 202 -12.79 -23.95 -3.68
C PRO A 202 -13.56 -24.30 -2.42
N HIS A 203 -13.43 -23.48 -1.38
CA HIS A 203 -14.06 -23.70 -0.08
C HIS A 203 -15.21 -22.73 0.19
N ALA A 204 -15.55 -21.88 -0.78
CA ALA A 204 -16.50 -20.78 -0.64
C ALA A 204 -16.38 -20.11 0.74
N SER A 205 -15.18 -19.67 1.10
CA SER A 205 -14.92 -19.19 2.46
C SER A 205 -13.93 -18.05 2.49
N TYR A 206 -14.05 -17.25 3.55
CA TYR A 206 -13.20 -16.11 3.80
C TYR A 206 -12.26 -16.35 4.97
N SER A 207 -11.07 -15.76 4.87
CA SER A 207 -10.10 -15.72 5.95
C SER A 207 -9.34 -14.39 5.99
N ARG A 208 -8.94 -13.96 7.17
CA ARG A 208 -8.03 -12.84 7.39
C ARG A 208 -6.63 -13.36 7.66
N ILE A 209 -5.79 -13.37 6.62
CA ILE A 209 -4.43 -13.94 6.65
C ILE A 209 -3.33 -12.90 6.39
N ASP A 210 -3.73 -11.67 6.04
CA ASP A 210 -2.82 -10.55 5.82
C ASP A 210 -2.86 -9.59 7.00
N TYR A 211 -1.69 -9.21 7.51
CA TYR A 211 -1.57 -8.44 8.75
C TYR A 211 -0.58 -7.28 8.62
N LEU A 212 -0.84 -6.23 9.41
CA LEU A 212 0.12 -5.23 9.83
C LEU A 212 0.26 -5.33 11.35
N LEU A 213 1.39 -5.84 11.79
CA LEU A 213 1.76 -6.06 13.18
C LEU A 213 2.80 -5.02 13.61
N ALA A 214 2.74 -4.57 14.85
CA ALA A 214 3.71 -3.64 15.40
C ALA A 214 3.93 -3.89 16.89
N ALA A 215 5.01 -3.35 17.46
CA ALA A 215 5.18 -3.34 18.92
C ALA A 215 4.10 -2.46 19.59
N PRO A 216 3.56 -2.85 20.76
CA PRO A 216 2.57 -2.05 21.51
C PRO A 216 2.98 -0.60 21.72
N SER A 217 4.27 -0.36 21.98
CA SER A 217 4.85 0.98 22.19
C SER A 217 4.72 1.91 20.97
N SER A 218 4.52 1.36 19.77
CA SER A 218 4.35 2.13 18.53
C SER A 218 2.89 2.45 18.22
N LEU A 219 1.92 1.86 18.93
CA LEU A 219 0.49 2.09 18.68
C LEU A 219 0.06 3.56 18.74
N PRO A 220 0.56 4.44 19.64
CA PRO A 220 0.14 5.85 19.67
C PRO A 220 0.48 6.64 18.39
N GLU A 221 1.55 6.21 17.70
CA GLU A 221 2.01 6.80 16.44
C GLU A 221 1.32 6.18 15.23
N LEU A 222 0.81 4.95 15.38
CA LEU A 222 0.06 4.24 14.36
C LEU A 222 -1.43 4.59 14.45
N GLY A 223 -2.12 4.59 13.32
CA GLY A 223 -3.54 4.89 13.32
C GLY A 223 -4.24 4.61 12.01
N SER A 224 -5.57 4.65 12.09
CA SER A 224 -6.50 4.41 10.99
C SER A 224 -6.18 3.14 10.19
N PRO A 225 -6.02 1.97 10.85
CA PRO A 225 -5.82 0.73 10.14
C PRO A 225 -7.08 0.38 9.32
N ALA A 226 -6.89 -0.15 8.12
CA ALA A 226 -7.98 -0.49 7.22
C ALA A 226 -7.66 -1.73 6.38
N ILE A 227 -8.70 -2.51 6.11
CA ILE A 227 -8.72 -3.57 5.11
C ILE A 227 -9.40 -3.00 3.86
N GLY A 228 -8.78 -3.22 2.70
CA GLY A 228 -9.29 -2.82 1.40
C GLY A 228 -10.33 -3.79 0.84
N SER A 229 -10.74 -3.54 -0.40
CA SER A 229 -11.56 -4.48 -1.18
C SER A 229 -10.66 -5.36 -2.03
N ILE A 230 -11.08 -6.61 -2.26
CA ILE A 230 -10.42 -7.51 -3.18
C ILE A 230 -10.70 -7.00 -4.59
N THR A 231 -9.66 -6.71 -5.36
CA THR A 231 -9.81 -6.07 -6.69
C THR A 231 -9.09 -6.86 -7.79
N TRP A 232 -7.83 -6.53 -8.06
CA TRP A 232 -7.04 -7.15 -9.13
C TRP A 232 -6.07 -8.23 -8.62
N SER A 233 -5.99 -8.39 -7.30
CA SER A 233 -5.41 -9.54 -6.61
C SER A 233 -6.53 -10.34 -5.94
N ASP A 234 -6.25 -11.57 -5.55
CA ASP A 234 -7.12 -12.40 -4.71
C ASP A 234 -7.02 -12.06 -3.22
N HIS A 235 -6.08 -11.18 -2.85
CA HIS A 235 -6.00 -10.59 -1.53
C HIS A 235 -6.47 -9.13 -1.54
N ALA A 236 -7.11 -8.72 -0.45
CA ALA A 236 -7.33 -7.33 -0.10
C ALA A 236 -6.05 -6.75 0.49
N ASP A 237 -5.84 -5.46 0.26
CA ASP A 237 -4.74 -4.76 0.91
C ASP A 237 -5.04 -4.47 2.38
N VAL A 238 -4.00 -4.47 3.20
CA VAL A 238 -4.04 -3.97 4.58
C VAL A 238 -3.19 -2.72 4.70
N SER A 239 -3.67 -1.72 5.41
CA SER A 239 -2.94 -0.44 5.54
C SER A 239 -3.09 0.19 6.91
N MET A 240 -2.13 1.04 7.26
CA MET A 240 -2.17 1.90 8.44
C MET A 240 -1.39 3.18 8.18
N TYR A 241 -1.57 4.18 9.04
CA TYR A 241 -0.87 5.45 8.99
C TYR A 241 0.10 5.57 10.16
N LEU A 242 1.34 5.95 9.86
CA LEU A 242 2.36 6.33 10.83
C LEU A 242 2.43 7.86 10.94
N ARG A 243 2.22 8.39 12.13
CA ARG A 243 2.35 9.82 12.43
C ARG A 243 3.81 10.13 12.73
N LEU A 244 4.40 11.01 11.92
CA LEU A 244 5.73 11.54 12.17
C LEU A 244 5.64 12.95 12.77
N PRO A 245 6.52 13.30 13.73
CA PRO A 245 6.72 14.69 14.10
C PRO A 245 7.34 15.43 12.91
N GLY A 246 6.68 16.49 12.41
CA GLY A 246 7.26 17.28 11.33
C GLY A 246 6.30 18.19 10.55
N ARG A 247 6.90 19.17 9.87
CA ARG A 247 6.23 20.20 9.06
C ARG A 247 6.13 19.73 7.60
N ARG A 248 4.97 19.91 6.97
CA ARG A 248 4.81 19.68 5.52
C ARG A 248 5.54 20.77 4.72
N THR A 249 6.36 20.37 3.75
CA THR A 249 6.79 21.28 2.67
C THR A 249 5.83 21.11 1.48
N PRO A 250 5.22 22.19 0.97
CA PRO A 250 4.47 22.14 -0.28
C PRO A 250 5.42 21.78 -1.42
N GLY A 251 5.08 20.76 -2.21
CA GLY A 251 5.81 20.46 -3.43
C GLY A 251 5.61 21.55 -4.49
N GLN A 252 6.60 21.75 -5.37
CA GLN A 252 6.43 22.60 -6.55
C GLN A 252 5.43 21.95 -7.52
N TRP A 253 4.47 22.75 -8.01
CA TRP A 253 3.52 22.30 -9.04
C TRP A 253 4.24 22.08 -10.37
N ARG A 254 3.83 21.04 -11.11
CA ARG A 254 4.26 20.76 -12.48
C ARG A 254 3.04 20.39 -13.31
N LEU A 255 2.99 20.87 -14.55
CA LEU A 255 1.95 20.50 -15.51
C LEU A 255 2.08 19.03 -15.90
N ASP A 256 0.95 18.32 -15.98
CA ASP A 256 0.83 17.03 -16.65
C ASP A 256 0.53 17.28 -18.14
N PRO A 257 1.44 16.97 -19.08
CA PRO A 257 1.24 17.27 -20.50
C PRO A 257 -0.01 16.59 -21.07
N THR A 258 -0.37 15.42 -20.55
CA THR A 258 -1.54 14.64 -21.01
C THR A 258 -2.88 15.33 -20.72
N LEU A 259 -2.87 16.37 -19.86
CA LEU A 259 -4.06 17.18 -19.59
C LEU A 259 -4.49 17.97 -20.83
N LEU A 260 -3.55 18.37 -21.70
CA LEU A 260 -3.82 19.16 -22.89
C LEU A 260 -4.50 18.35 -24.00
N ASP A 261 -4.23 17.04 -24.05
CA ASP A 261 -4.86 16.10 -24.99
C ASP A 261 -6.32 15.80 -24.62
N ALA A 262 -6.76 16.22 -23.43
CA ALA A 262 -8.11 15.96 -22.97
C ALA A 262 -9.12 16.85 -23.69
N GLU A 263 -10.21 16.24 -24.15
CA GLU A 263 -11.29 16.88 -24.93
C GLU A 263 -11.73 18.23 -24.33
N GLY A 264 -11.67 19.29 -25.12
CA GLY A 264 -12.07 20.64 -24.72
C GLY A 264 -11.06 21.41 -23.85
N VAL A 265 -10.03 20.77 -23.28
CA VAL A 265 -9.05 21.48 -22.42
C VAL A 265 -8.17 22.41 -23.25
N SER A 266 -7.61 21.93 -24.36
CA SER A 266 -6.79 22.78 -25.23
C SER A 266 -7.57 23.97 -25.78
N GLN A 267 -8.86 23.81 -26.10
CA GLN A 267 -9.70 24.92 -26.56
C GLN A 267 -9.96 25.92 -25.44
N THR A 268 -10.29 25.45 -24.24
CA THR A 268 -10.47 26.32 -23.07
C THR A 268 -9.19 27.10 -22.76
N VAL A 269 -8.03 26.43 -22.76
CA VAL A 269 -6.73 27.07 -22.51
C VAL A 269 -6.43 28.12 -23.58
N ARG A 270 -6.70 27.85 -24.87
CA ARG A 270 -6.52 28.86 -25.95
C ARG A 270 -7.42 30.09 -25.77
N GLN A 271 -8.69 29.89 -25.43
CA GLN A 271 -9.63 30.99 -25.19
C GLN A 271 -9.18 31.88 -24.02
N GLU A 272 -8.74 31.27 -22.92
CA GLU A 272 -8.19 31.99 -21.76
C GLU A 272 -6.86 32.70 -22.09
N LEU A 273 -6.02 32.08 -22.94
CA LEU A 273 -4.77 32.69 -23.41
C LEU A 273 -5.05 33.97 -24.20
N GLU A 274 -5.92 33.89 -25.20
CA GLU A 274 -6.27 35.01 -26.09
C GLU A 274 -7.00 36.12 -25.32
N GLY A 275 -7.98 35.77 -24.49
CA GLY A 275 -8.76 36.74 -23.72
C GLY A 275 -7.90 37.53 -22.72
N TYR A 276 -6.87 36.92 -22.12
CA TYR A 276 -6.01 37.62 -21.18
C TYR A 276 -5.26 38.80 -21.83
N PHE A 277 -4.68 38.59 -23.01
CA PHE A 277 -3.89 39.63 -23.69
C PHE A 277 -4.77 40.71 -24.32
N GLN A 278 -5.99 40.39 -24.74
CA GLN A 278 -6.95 41.40 -25.22
C GLN A 278 -7.28 42.43 -24.13
N VAL A 279 -7.34 42.00 -22.86
CA VAL A 279 -7.72 42.86 -21.74
C VAL A 279 -6.52 43.55 -21.10
N ASN A 280 -5.37 42.88 -21.03
CA ASN A 280 -4.20 43.33 -20.23
C ASN A 280 -2.98 43.72 -21.08
N GLY A 281 -3.05 43.63 -22.41
CA GLY A 281 -1.97 43.95 -23.34
C GLY A 281 -1.86 45.44 -23.67
N THR A 282 -2.00 46.31 -22.67
CA THR A 282 -1.92 47.78 -22.83
C THR A 282 -0.49 48.27 -22.61
N ASP A 283 -0.10 49.37 -23.26
CA ASP A 283 1.24 49.98 -23.13
C ASP A 283 1.55 50.53 -21.73
N GLU A 284 0.55 50.66 -20.85
CA GLU A 284 0.67 51.19 -19.49
C GLU A 284 1.42 50.24 -18.53
N VAL A 285 1.42 48.93 -18.81
CA VAL A 285 2.03 47.91 -17.93
C VAL A 285 3.21 47.26 -18.65
N PRO A 286 4.39 47.17 -18.01
CA PRO A 286 5.54 46.51 -18.61
C PRO A 286 5.23 45.07 -19.04
N ALA A 287 5.64 44.69 -20.26
CA ALA A 287 5.38 43.37 -20.83
C ALA A 287 5.86 42.20 -19.93
N SER A 288 6.91 42.42 -19.13
CA SER A 288 7.43 41.44 -18.16
C SER A 288 6.43 41.14 -17.03
N VAL A 289 5.68 42.15 -16.57
CA VAL A 289 4.65 42.02 -15.53
C VAL A 289 3.42 41.33 -16.11
N VAL A 290 2.98 41.77 -17.29
CA VAL A 290 1.86 41.16 -18.03
C VAL A 290 2.14 39.66 -18.26
N TRP A 291 3.35 39.32 -18.69
CA TRP A 291 3.78 37.92 -18.88
C TRP A 291 3.84 37.11 -17.57
N ALA A 292 4.34 37.69 -16.48
CA ALA A 292 4.39 37.02 -15.18
C ALA A 292 2.99 36.70 -14.65
N ALA A 293 2.08 37.67 -14.71
CA ALA A 293 0.68 37.50 -14.30
C ALA A 293 -0.07 36.52 -15.22
N HIS A 294 0.18 36.56 -16.52
CA HIS A 294 -0.37 35.61 -17.49
C HIS A 294 -0.03 34.15 -17.13
N LYS A 295 1.25 33.87 -16.83
CA LYS A 295 1.68 32.53 -16.39
C LYS A 295 0.96 32.06 -15.13
N ALA A 296 0.67 32.97 -14.20
CA ALA A 296 -0.08 32.66 -12.99
C ALA A 296 -1.55 32.32 -13.30
N VAL A 297 -2.20 33.09 -14.19
CA VAL A 297 -3.58 32.84 -14.65
C VAL A 297 -3.68 31.48 -15.35
N ILE A 298 -2.84 31.20 -16.33
CA ILE A 298 -2.85 29.93 -17.06
C ILE A 298 -2.56 28.74 -16.15
N ARG A 299 -1.63 28.89 -15.21
CA ARG A 299 -1.43 27.87 -14.18
C ARG A 299 -2.70 27.64 -13.35
N GLY A 300 -3.43 28.70 -13.00
CA GLY A 300 -4.72 28.61 -12.32
C GLY A 300 -5.78 27.85 -13.14
N VAL A 301 -5.92 28.18 -14.42
CA VAL A 301 -6.84 27.49 -15.35
C VAL A 301 -6.51 26.00 -15.46
N LEU A 302 -5.23 25.67 -15.68
CA LEU A 302 -4.76 24.28 -15.78
C LEU A 302 -4.99 23.50 -14.47
N ILE A 303 -4.74 24.12 -13.31
CA ILE A 303 -5.04 23.54 -12.00
C ILE A 303 -6.54 23.29 -11.85
N SER A 304 -7.39 24.24 -12.27
CA SER A 304 -8.85 24.12 -12.20
C SER A 304 -9.35 22.96 -13.06
N GLN A 305 -8.92 22.90 -14.33
CA GLN A 305 -9.28 21.81 -15.26
C GLN A 305 -8.84 20.44 -14.75
N ALA A 306 -7.59 20.34 -14.26
CA ALA A 306 -7.07 19.11 -13.65
C ALA A 306 -7.91 18.70 -12.42
N SER A 307 -8.25 19.67 -11.57
CA SER A 307 -9.03 19.45 -10.34
C SER A 307 -10.45 19.01 -10.64
N TYR A 308 -11.13 19.64 -11.60
CA TYR A 308 -12.47 19.26 -12.04
C TYR A 308 -12.52 17.83 -12.57
N ARG A 309 -11.59 17.47 -13.47
CA ARG A 309 -11.53 16.11 -14.02
C ARG A 309 -11.18 15.07 -12.96
N LYS A 310 -10.24 15.40 -12.07
CA LYS A 310 -9.89 14.56 -10.92
C LYS A 310 -11.10 14.34 -10.02
N ARG A 311 -11.89 15.39 -9.76
CA ARG A 311 -13.13 15.31 -8.97
C ARG A 311 -14.14 14.36 -9.62
N ARG A 312 -14.48 14.57 -10.90
CA ARG A 312 -15.42 13.69 -11.63
C ARG A 312 -15.00 12.23 -11.67
N LYS A 313 -13.73 11.96 -11.99
CA LYS A 313 -13.18 10.59 -11.93
C LYS A 313 -13.25 10.01 -10.52
N GLY A 314 -12.98 10.85 -9.51
CA GLY A 314 -13.05 10.49 -8.09
C GLY A 314 -14.46 10.15 -7.63
N GLU A 315 -15.48 10.91 -8.05
CA GLU A 315 -16.89 10.66 -7.75
C GLU A 315 -17.35 9.32 -8.33
N MET A 316 -17.11 9.08 -9.62
CA MET A 316 -17.47 7.81 -10.26
C MET A 316 -16.76 6.61 -9.60
N PHE A 317 -15.48 6.78 -9.29
CA PHE A 317 -14.71 5.76 -8.58
C PHE A 317 -15.25 5.50 -7.17
N ALA A 318 -15.60 6.55 -6.42
CA ALA A 318 -16.17 6.42 -5.07
C ALA A 318 -17.51 5.70 -5.10
N GLN A 319 -18.36 5.98 -6.09
CA GLN A 319 -19.63 5.26 -6.30
C GLN A 319 -19.40 3.78 -6.60
N LEU A 320 -18.49 3.45 -7.53
CA LEU A 320 -18.14 2.06 -7.84
C LEU A 320 -17.54 1.33 -6.64
N GLN A 321 -16.67 2.00 -5.88
CA GLN A 321 -16.06 1.42 -4.68
C GLN A 321 -17.09 1.19 -3.57
N ALA A 322 -18.07 2.09 -3.40
CA ALA A 322 -19.16 1.90 -2.47
C ALA A 322 -20.05 0.70 -2.87
N SER A 323 -20.38 0.58 -4.17
CA SER A 323 -21.08 -0.59 -4.70
C SER A 323 -20.29 -1.88 -4.49
N LEU A 324 -18.99 -1.88 -4.77
CA LEU A 324 -18.12 -3.04 -4.56
C LEU A 324 -18.13 -3.46 -3.09
N ARG A 325 -17.91 -2.53 -2.16
CA ARG A 325 -17.96 -2.82 -0.72
C ARG A 325 -19.31 -3.39 -0.28
N LYS A 326 -20.41 -2.87 -0.83
CA LYS A 326 -21.75 -3.38 -0.54
C LYS A 326 -21.95 -4.82 -1.04
N LEU A 327 -21.47 -5.12 -2.24
CA LEU A 327 -21.52 -6.47 -2.81
C LEU A 327 -20.61 -7.44 -2.05
N GLU A 328 -19.38 -7.04 -1.75
CA GLU A 328 -18.46 -7.82 -0.92
C GLU A 328 -19.03 -8.07 0.47
N PHE A 329 -19.64 -7.07 1.11
CA PHE A 329 -20.26 -7.25 2.42
C PHE A 329 -21.36 -8.33 2.40
N ARG A 330 -22.20 -8.35 1.36
CA ARG A 330 -23.22 -9.40 1.18
C ARG A 330 -22.57 -10.77 0.96
N HIS A 331 -21.57 -10.84 0.10
CA HIS A 331 -20.89 -12.12 -0.20
C HIS A 331 -20.07 -12.64 0.99
N LYS A 332 -19.53 -11.76 1.84
CA LYS A 332 -18.88 -12.12 3.12
C LYS A 332 -19.86 -12.69 4.14
N ALA A 333 -21.14 -12.29 4.09
CA ALA A 333 -22.19 -12.83 4.95
C ALA A 333 -22.69 -14.20 4.43
N GLU A 334 -22.85 -14.33 3.11
CA GLU A 334 -23.28 -15.56 2.45
C GLU A 334 -22.30 -15.92 1.31
N PRO A 335 -21.21 -16.64 1.63
CA PRO A 335 -20.24 -17.03 0.64
C PRO A 335 -20.83 -18.04 -0.35
N GLY A 336 -20.66 -17.77 -1.64
CA GLY A 336 -21.07 -18.66 -2.74
C GLY A 336 -20.01 -18.69 -3.85
N PRO A 337 -20.08 -19.65 -4.79
CA PRO A 337 -19.18 -19.71 -5.93
C PRO A 337 -19.19 -18.38 -6.70
N VAL A 338 -18.02 -17.94 -7.16
CA VAL A 338 -17.81 -16.69 -7.91
C VAL A 338 -17.57 -17.01 -9.37
#